data_AF-P0DRI0-F1
#
_entry.id   AF-P0DRI0-F1
#
_cell.length_a   1.000
_cell.length_b   1.000
_cell.length_c   1.000
_cell.angle_alpha   90.00
_cell.angle_beta   90.00
_cell.angle_gamma   90.00
#
_symmetry.space_group_name_H-M   'P 1'
#
loop_
_entity.id
_entity.type
_entity.pdbx_description
1 polymer ?
#
loop_
_entity_poly.entity_id
_entity_poly.type
_entity_poly.pdbx_seq_one_letter_code
_entity_poly.pdbx_strand_id
1 'polypeptide(L)'
;MFYLTFLLFGAICIGQIQLGQPVKFKVNEDGHRPSVYPIKYRVCGWEIFARYLAICHIRQRRRKRSIEADIITDKDTANSYFNRVKRGSGRFNIVEECCLEGCIPEEIREYCP
;
A
#
# COMPACT_ATOMS: atom_id res chain seq x y z
N MET A 1 -4.67 26.80 47.04
CA MET A 1 -5.23 25.47 46.68
C MET A 1 -5.30 25.20 45.16
N PHE A 2 -4.62 25.98 44.30
CA PHE A 2 -4.66 25.76 42.83
C PHE A 2 -3.50 24.92 42.26
N TYR A 3 -2.42 24.72 43.03
CA TYR A 3 -1.25 23.96 42.55
C TYR A 3 -1.43 22.44 42.59
N LEU A 4 -2.29 21.92 43.48
CA LEU A 4 -2.53 20.47 43.58
C LEU A 4 -3.35 19.93 42.39
N THR A 5 -4.23 20.75 41.81
CA THR A 5 -5.05 20.35 40.67
C THR A 5 -4.21 20.26 39.38
N PHE A 6 -3.24 21.15 39.16
CA PHE A 6 -2.35 21.09 38.00
C PHE A 6 -1.44 19.85 37.99
N LEU A 7 -0.98 19.39 39.16
CA LEU A 7 -0.17 18.17 39.26
C LEU A 7 -0.98 16.90 38.93
N LEU A 8 -2.27 16.86 39.28
CA LEU A 8 -3.15 15.75 38.94
C LEU A 8 -3.47 15.69 37.44
N PHE A 9 -3.70 16.83 36.78
CA PHE A 9 -3.90 16.87 35.33
C PHE A 9 -2.62 16.54 34.54
N GLY A 10 -1.45 16.96 35.03
CA GLY A 10 -0.16 16.59 34.43
C GLY A 10 0.13 15.09 34.47
N ALA A 11 -0.28 14.39 35.53
CA ALA A 11 -0.06 12.95 35.68
C ALA A 11 -0.96 12.09 34.76
N ILE A 12 -2.18 12.55 34.45
CA ILE A 12 -3.11 11.80 33.59
C ILE A 12 -2.64 11.78 32.12
N CYS A 13 -1.94 12.81 31.66
CA CYS A 13 -1.46 12.89 30.28
C CYS A 13 -0.21 12.03 29.98
N ILE A 14 0.53 11.57 30.98
CA ILE A 14 1.74 10.75 30.78
C ILE A 14 1.39 9.27 30.51
N GLY A 15 0.16 8.84 30.82
CA GLY A 15 -0.27 7.43 30.75
C GLY A 15 -0.69 6.90 29.37
N GLN A 16 -0.61 7.69 28.30
CA GLN A 16 -1.07 7.28 26.95
C GLN A 16 0.09 7.03 25.97
N ILE A 17 1.23 6.54 26.45
CA ILE A 17 2.25 6.00 25.55
C ILE A 17 1.66 4.75 24.89
N GLN A 18 1.13 4.93 23.68
CA GLN A 18 0.63 3.87 22.84
C GLN A 18 1.76 2.87 22.61
N LEU A 19 1.70 1.73 23.31
CA LEU A 19 2.48 0.55 22.98
C LEU A 19 2.24 0.25 21.51
N GLY A 20 3.30 0.45 20.71
CA GLY A 20 3.27 0.24 19.27
C GLY A 20 2.72 -1.16 18.97
N GLN A 21 1.62 -1.21 18.23
CA GLN A 21 1.00 -2.47 17.87
C GLN A 21 2.00 -3.34 17.08
N PRO A 22 1.96 -4.67 17.26
CA PRO A 22 2.85 -5.57 16.53
C PRO A 22 2.64 -5.41 15.03
N VAL A 23 3.73 -5.11 14.33
CA VAL A 23 3.74 -4.89 12.89
C VAL A 23 3.46 -6.21 12.19
N LYS A 24 2.32 -6.33 11.49
CA LYS A 24 1.98 -7.53 10.71
C LYS A 24 2.65 -7.45 9.34
N PHE A 25 3.40 -8.49 8.99
CA PHE A 25 3.95 -8.68 7.65
C PHE A 25 3.01 -9.57 6.85
N LYS A 26 2.76 -9.23 5.58
CA LYS A 26 1.96 -10.09 4.71
C LYS A 26 2.78 -11.34 4.43
N VAL A 27 2.16 -12.52 4.38
CA VAL A 27 2.87 -13.73 3.91
C VAL A 27 2.67 -13.78 2.40
N ASN A 28 3.74 -13.86 1.60
CA ASN A 28 3.57 -13.97 0.15
C ASN A 28 2.68 -15.17 -0.16
N GLU A 29 1.86 -15.07 -1.20
CA GLU A 29 0.91 -16.11 -1.62
C GLU A 29 1.58 -17.48 -1.87
N ASP A 30 2.88 -17.45 -2.18
CA ASP A 30 3.69 -18.65 -2.36
C ASP A 30 3.99 -19.38 -1.02
N GLY A 31 3.64 -18.82 0.14
CA GLY A 31 3.90 -19.36 1.47
C GLY A 31 5.38 -19.35 1.90
N HIS A 32 6.30 -19.02 1.00
CA HIS A 32 7.73 -19.23 1.23
C HIS A 32 8.42 -18.10 2.01
N ARG A 33 7.93 -16.85 1.95
CA ARG A 33 8.51 -15.73 2.69
C ARG A 33 7.46 -14.68 3.05
N PRO A 34 7.48 -14.13 4.28
CA PRO A 34 6.77 -12.90 4.55
C PRO A 34 7.28 -11.79 3.64
N SER A 35 6.37 -10.97 3.12
CA SER A 35 6.67 -9.75 2.41
C SER A 35 7.65 -8.95 3.26
N VAL A 36 8.73 -8.51 2.62
CA VAL A 36 9.76 -7.69 3.28
C VAL A 36 9.16 -6.41 3.87
N TYR A 37 8.00 -5.99 3.34
CA TYR A 37 7.28 -4.81 3.76
C TYR A 37 6.11 -5.16 4.68
N PRO A 38 5.91 -4.40 5.77
CA PRO A 38 4.75 -4.58 6.63
C PRO A 38 3.46 -4.14 5.93
N ILE A 39 2.34 -4.76 6.30
CA ILE A 39 1.01 -4.36 5.86
C ILE A 39 0.82 -2.89 6.23
N LYS A 40 0.53 -2.06 5.22
CA LYS A 40 0.37 -0.62 5.40
C LYS A 40 -1.09 -0.20 5.44
N TYR A 41 -1.96 -0.95 4.80
CA TYR A 41 -3.36 -0.61 4.65
C TYR A 41 -4.23 -1.82 4.97
N ARG A 42 -5.27 -1.58 5.77
CA ARG A 42 -6.41 -2.48 5.91
C ARG A 42 -7.66 -1.62 5.73
N VAL A 43 -8.04 -1.44 4.48
CA VAL A 43 -9.02 -0.44 4.03
C VAL A 43 -10.11 -1.11 3.21
N CYS A 44 -11.34 -0.63 3.37
CA CYS A 44 -12.52 -1.24 2.77
C CYS A 44 -13.39 -0.19 2.06
N GLY A 45 -14.15 -0.62 1.04
CA GLY A 45 -15.10 0.24 0.34
C GLY A 45 -14.44 1.47 -0.31
N TRP A 46 -14.92 2.67 0.01
CA TRP A 46 -14.45 3.91 -0.60
C TRP A 46 -12.98 4.23 -0.26
N GLU A 47 -12.48 3.75 0.88
CA GLU A 47 -11.10 3.99 1.30
C GLU A 47 -10.11 3.30 0.35
N ILE A 48 -10.49 2.14 -0.21
CA ILE A 48 -9.73 1.47 -1.26
C ILE A 48 -9.60 2.41 -2.46
N PHE A 49 -10.71 3.00 -2.89
CA PHE A 49 -10.73 3.92 -4.03
C PHE A 49 -9.87 5.18 -3.78
N ALA A 50 -9.90 5.73 -2.56
CA ALA A 50 -9.06 6.87 -2.20
C ALA A 50 -7.56 6.53 -2.27
N ARG A 51 -7.17 5.34 -1.78
CA ARG A 51 -5.78 4.86 -1.84
C ARG A 51 -5.36 4.51 -3.27
N TYR A 52 -6.26 3.91 -4.04
CA TYR A 52 -6.08 3.64 -5.47
C TYR A 52 -5.77 4.94 -6.22
N LEU A 53 -6.61 5.97 -6.05
CA LEU A 53 -6.37 7.27 -6.69
C LEU A 53 -5.03 7.86 -6.26
N ALA A 54 -4.70 7.85 -4.97
CA ALA A 54 -3.43 8.40 -4.48
C ALA A 54 -2.21 7.70 -5.10
N ILE A 55 -2.22 6.37 -5.18
CA ILE A 55 -1.09 5.58 -5.68
C ILE A 55 -1.00 5.62 -7.21
N CYS A 56 -2.14 5.43 -7.90
CA CYS A 56 -2.18 5.40 -9.36
C CYS A 56 -1.94 6.77 -9.97
N HIS A 57 -2.41 7.87 -9.34
CA HIS A 57 -2.12 9.21 -9.82
C HIS A 57 -0.60 9.49 -9.80
N ILE A 58 0.12 9.02 -8.78
CA ILE A 58 1.58 9.16 -8.72
C ILE A 58 2.24 8.34 -9.85
N ARG A 59 1.77 7.12 -10.12
CA ARG A 59 2.28 6.27 -11.21
C ARG A 59 2.06 6.93 -12.58
N GLN A 60 0.87 7.44 -12.85
CA GLN A 60 0.54 8.15 -14.10
C GLN A 60 1.42 9.39 -14.29
N ARG A 61 1.63 10.19 -13.24
CA ARG A 61 2.55 11.35 -13.30
C ARG A 61 3.99 10.95 -13.61
N ARG A 62 4.46 9.80 -13.10
CA ARG A 62 5.80 9.29 -13.42
C ARG A 62 5.90 8.80 -14.87
N ARG A 63 4.91 8.05 -15.36
CA ARG A 63 4.87 7.61 -16.77
C ARG A 63 4.84 8.78 -17.74
N LYS A 64 4.10 9.85 -17.44
CA LYS A 64 4.05 11.03 -18.32
C LYS A 64 5.42 11.68 -18.51
N ARG A 65 6.35 11.52 -17.57
CA ARG A 65 7.75 11.96 -17.71
C ARG A 65 8.62 10.97 -18.50
N SER A 66 8.25 9.69 -18.55
CA SER A 66 9.05 8.67 -19.25
C SER A 66 8.62 8.44 -20.71
N ILE A 67 7.38 8.78 -21.08
CA ILE A 67 6.86 8.58 -22.45
C ILE A 67 7.64 9.41 -23.49
N GLU A 68 8.28 10.51 -23.09
CA GLU A 68 9.16 11.28 -23.98
C GLU A 68 10.44 10.51 -24.38
N ALA A 69 10.74 9.37 -23.73
CA ALA A 69 11.99 8.64 -23.90
C ALA A 69 11.87 7.21 -24.48
N ASP A 70 10.68 6.64 -24.68
CA ASP A 70 10.60 5.17 -24.90
C ASP A 70 9.45 4.75 -25.85
N ILE A 71 9.61 5.01 -27.15
CA ILE A 71 8.85 4.28 -28.18
C ILE A 71 9.58 2.96 -28.41
N ILE A 72 9.06 1.88 -27.81
CA ILE A 72 9.61 0.53 -27.97
C ILE A 72 9.23 0.02 -29.36
N THR A 73 10.18 0.03 -30.29
CA THR A 73 10.01 -0.49 -31.66
C THR A 73 10.31 -1.98 -31.78
N ASP A 74 10.93 -2.58 -30.75
CA ASP A 74 11.34 -3.97 -30.75
C ASP A 74 10.24 -4.93 -30.26
N LYS A 75 9.99 -6.00 -31.03
CA LYS A 75 8.92 -6.98 -30.80
C LYS A 75 9.12 -7.79 -29.53
N ASP A 76 10.37 -8.18 -29.24
CA ASP A 76 10.67 -8.99 -28.05
C ASP A 76 10.52 -8.16 -26.78
N THR A 77 10.94 -6.90 -26.84
CA THR A 77 10.75 -5.93 -25.76
C THR A 77 9.26 -5.66 -25.52
N ALA A 78 8.45 -5.52 -26.59
CA ALA A 78 7.00 -5.38 -26.48
C ALA A 78 6.32 -6.61 -25.86
N ASN A 79 6.72 -7.82 -26.27
CA ASN A 79 6.21 -9.07 -25.70
C ASN A 79 6.58 -9.22 -24.22
N SER A 80 7.80 -8.83 -23.82
CA SER A 80 8.23 -8.83 -22.42
C SER A 80 7.39 -7.89 -21.56
N TYR A 81 6.98 -6.75 -22.11
CA TYR A 81 6.10 -5.79 -21.44
C TYR A 81 4.69 -6.37 -21.30
N PHE A 82 4.12 -6.88 -22.40
CA PHE A 82 2.79 -7.49 -22.41
C PHE A 82 2.69 -8.65 -21.41
N ASN A 83 3.69 -9.53 -21.39
CA ASN A 83 3.71 -10.67 -20.47
C ASN A 83 3.86 -10.25 -19.00
N ARG A 84 4.51 -9.12 -18.70
CA ARG A 84 4.53 -8.55 -17.34
C ARG A 84 3.17 -8.02 -16.93
N VAL A 85 2.52 -7.23 -17.80
CA VAL A 85 1.20 -6.65 -17.49
C VAL A 85 0.16 -7.75 -17.30
N LYS A 86 0.18 -8.79 -18.15
CA LYS A 86 -0.79 -9.89 -18.10
C LYS A 86 -0.67 -10.77 -16.85
N ARG A 87 0.50 -10.80 -16.19
CA ARG A 87 0.71 -11.59 -14.96
C ARG A 87 0.06 -10.97 -13.72
N GLY A 88 -0.16 -9.65 -13.69
CA GLY A 88 -0.66 -8.96 -12.49
C GLY A 88 -2.18 -8.96 -12.32
N SER A 89 -2.98 -9.23 -13.37
CA SER A 89 -4.43 -9.02 -13.29
C SER A 89 -5.25 -10.24 -12.86
N GLY A 90 -4.60 -11.31 -12.42
CA GLY A 90 -5.13 -12.66 -12.65
C GLY A 90 -5.80 -13.38 -11.49
N ARG A 91 -5.57 -13.02 -10.21
CA ARG A 91 -5.89 -13.99 -9.15
C ARG A 91 -6.66 -13.47 -7.94
N PHE A 92 -6.58 -12.19 -7.59
CA PHE A 92 -7.23 -11.70 -6.39
C PHE A 92 -7.92 -10.36 -6.64
N ASN A 93 -8.95 -10.08 -5.86
CA ASN A 93 -9.68 -8.82 -5.91
C ASN A 93 -9.03 -7.84 -4.94
N ILE A 94 -8.85 -6.58 -5.33
CA ILE A 94 -8.34 -5.52 -4.45
C ILE A 94 -9.11 -5.46 -3.12
N VAL A 95 -10.40 -5.80 -3.12
CA VAL A 95 -11.21 -5.90 -1.90
C VAL A 95 -10.74 -7.05 -1.00
N GLU A 96 -10.48 -8.22 -1.57
CA GLU A 96 -9.99 -9.38 -0.81
C GLU A 96 -8.61 -9.08 -0.20
N GLU A 97 -7.68 -8.59 -1.03
CA GLU A 97 -6.33 -8.28 -0.58
C GLU A 97 -6.29 -7.14 0.44
N CYS A 98 -6.96 -6.02 0.19
CA CYS A 98 -6.81 -4.84 1.05
C CYS A 98 -7.79 -4.80 2.22
N CYS A 99 -8.99 -5.37 2.10
CA CYS A 99 -9.98 -5.35 3.18
C CYS A 99 -9.82 -6.57 4.10
N LEU A 100 -9.66 -7.77 3.53
CA LEU A 100 -9.62 -9.01 4.32
C LEU A 100 -8.22 -9.33 4.84
N GLU A 101 -7.22 -9.31 3.95
CA GLU A 101 -5.84 -9.65 4.31
C GLU A 101 -5.08 -8.43 4.86
N GLY A 102 -5.33 -7.27 4.28
CA GLY A 102 -4.51 -6.08 4.42
C GLY A 102 -3.36 -6.10 3.41
N CYS A 103 -3.13 -4.96 2.78
CA CYS A 103 -2.27 -4.84 1.61
C CYS A 103 -1.13 -3.82 1.78
N ILE A 104 -0.16 -3.90 0.88
CA ILE A 104 0.94 -2.94 0.74
C ILE A 104 0.71 -2.00 -0.47
N PRO A 105 1.37 -0.83 -0.54
CA PRO A 105 1.19 0.10 -1.66
C PRO A 105 1.49 -0.51 -3.03
N GLU A 106 2.41 -1.49 -3.08
CA GLU A 106 2.79 -2.22 -4.27
C GLU A 106 1.61 -2.99 -4.87
N GLU A 107 0.78 -3.63 -4.04
CA GLU A 107 -0.38 -4.42 -4.50
C GLU A 107 -1.44 -3.52 -5.14
N ILE A 108 -1.79 -2.40 -4.48
CA ILE A 108 -2.66 -1.38 -5.09
C ILE A 108 -2.07 -0.87 -6.42
N ARG A 109 -0.73 -0.83 -6.52
CA ARG A 109 -0.04 -0.39 -7.74
C ARG A 109 -0.20 -1.36 -8.90
N GLU A 110 -0.48 -2.63 -8.66
CA GLU A 110 -0.72 -3.66 -9.68
C GLU A 110 -2.07 -3.43 -10.38
N TYR A 111 -3.05 -2.89 -9.67
CA TYR A 111 -4.35 -2.48 -10.22
C TYR A 111 -4.31 -1.14 -10.99
N CYS A 112 -3.21 -0.39 -10.91
CA CYS A 112 -3.09 0.86 -11.64
C CYS A 112 -2.86 0.64 -13.14
N PRO A 113 -3.58 1.35 -14.02
CA PRO A 113 -3.38 1.28 -15.46
C PRO A 113 -1.97 1.73 -15.89
#